data_AF-A0A6L3JLA5-F1
#
_entry.id   AF-A0A6L3JLA5-F1
#
_cell.length_a   1.000
_cell.length_b   1.000
_cell.length_c   1.000
_cell.angle_alpha   90.00
_cell.angle_beta   90.00
_cell.angle_gamma   90.00
#
_symmetry.space_group_name_H-M   'P 1'
#
loop_
_entity.id
_entity.type
_entity.pdbx_description
1 polymer ?
#
loop_
_entity_poly.entity_id
_entity_poly.type
_entity_poly.pdbx_seq_one_letter_code
_entity_poly.pdbx_strand_id
1 'polypeptide(L)'
;RYASRDLADMVLTGLQRDISAQFGIRWQRRSLWNRNYSETRLPAVPSMILELLSHQNFADLKLGHDPRFKFTVGRSVYKSVLKYLSTMHGTDYVVQPLPVSNFAIHPGSRKNTFRLTWQAVDDPLEPTAKAQQYIVYTRLGHGGFDNGTLVRGTEYIFEAEPGLVYSFKVTAVNKGGESFPSEILSAYQAKKSKGTILIVNGFDRLSGPATVESPFLQGFDLNTDPGIPYINTPAFCGTQQSFDRSRIGRETKVGLGYSGSELEGRLIAGNTFDYPFIHGKAIQATGGYSFVSCSDEAVENGFVRLADYPIADLIFGADRRPFSNTLQQLITSYCQ
;
A
#
# COMPACT_ATOMS: atom_id res chain seq x y z
N ARG A 1 38.52 -8.81 -2.81
CA ARG A 1 37.06 -8.50 -2.81
C ARG A 1 36.89 -7.03 -2.49
N TYR A 2 36.04 -6.31 -3.21
CA TYR A 2 35.73 -4.91 -2.93
C TYR A 2 34.34 -4.84 -2.29
N ALA A 3 34.23 -5.27 -1.04
CA ALA A 3 32.96 -5.60 -0.39
C ALA A 3 31.88 -4.50 -0.53
N SER A 4 32.22 -3.24 -0.25
CA SER A 4 31.32 -2.10 -0.41
C SER A 4 30.97 -1.79 -1.87
N ARG A 5 31.90 -1.97 -2.81
CA ARG A 5 31.65 -1.81 -4.24
C ARG A 5 30.69 -2.88 -4.73
N ASP A 6 30.88 -4.13 -4.32
CA ASP A 6 30.05 -5.26 -4.71
C ASP A 6 28.62 -5.07 -4.18
N LEU A 7 28.46 -4.63 -2.92
CA LEU A 7 27.17 -4.23 -2.35
C LEU A 7 26.49 -3.12 -3.17
N ALA A 8 27.22 -2.04 -3.45
CA ALA A 8 26.68 -0.90 -4.20
C ALA A 8 26.30 -1.28 -5.64
N ASP A 9 27.09 -2.13 -6.30
CA ASP A 9 26.78 -2.64 -7.63
C ASP A 9 25.51 -3.51 -7.65
N MET A 10 25.35 -4.37 -6.64
CA MET A 10 24.14 -5.20 -6.48
C MET A 10 22.90 -4.33 -6.23
N VAL A 11 23.00 -3.31 -5.37
CA VAL A 11 21.87 -2.39 -5.11
C VAL A 11 21.51 -1.58 -6.36
N LEU A 12 22.48 -1.03 -7.08
CA LEU A 12 22.22 -0.31 -8.34
C LEU A 12 21.57 -1.21 -9.40
N THR A 13 22.03 -2.47 -9.51
CA THR A 13 21.44 -3.45 -10.43
C THR A 13 20.01 -3.79 -10.05
N GLY A 14 19.75 -4.04 -8.77
CA GLY A 14 18.41 -4.33 -8.24
C GLY A 14 17.45 -3.18 -8.51
N LEU A 15 17.84 -1.95 -8.17
CA LEU A 15 17.03 -0.75 -8.39
C LEU A 15 16.71 -0.55 -9.87
N GLN A 16 17.70 -0.66 -10.75
CA GLN A 16 17.49 -0.53 -12.18
C GLN A 16 16.47 -1.54 -12.69
N ARG A 17 16.62 -2.81 -12.32
CA ARG A 17 15.74 -3.90 -12.74
C ARG A 17 14.32 -3.68 -12.22
N ASP A 18 14.18 -3.48 -10.92
CA ASP A 18 12.88 -3.45 -10.24
C ASP A 18 12.08 -2.20 -10.59
N ILE A 19 12.71 -1.02 -10.63
CA ILE A 19 12.04 0.23 -11.02
C ILE A 19 11.64 0.17 -12.49
N SER A 20 12.52 -0.31 -13.37
CA SER A 20 12.19 -0.37 -14.81
C SER A 20 11.03 -1.30 -15.08
N ALA A 21 11.01 -2.47 -14.44
CA ALA A 21 9.95 -3.45 -14.60
C ALA A 21 8.61 -2.95 -14.03
N GLN A 22 8.62 -2.34 -12.84
CA GLN A 22 7.38 -1.93 -12.16
C GLN A 22 6.73 -0.70 -12.78
N PHE A 23 7.52 0.25 -13.28
CA PHE A 23 7.01 1.52 -13.80
C PHE A 23 6.97 1.58 -15.34
N GLY A 24 7.45 0.55 -16.04
CA GLY A 24 7.51 0.55 -17.50
C GLY A 24 8.41 1.64 -18.06
N ILE A 25 9.40 2.09 -17.28
CA ILE A 25 10.34 3.15 -17.66
C ILE A 25 11.74 2.56 -17.87
N ARG A 26 12.57 3.23 -18.66
CA ARG A 26 14.00 2.91 -18.71
C ARG A 26 14.74 3.63 -17.58
N TRP A 27 14.79 3.02 -16.39
CA TRP A 27 15.55 3.58 -15.27
C TRP A 27 17.05 3.57 -15.61
N GLN A 28 17.66 4.76 -15.64
CA GLN A 28 19.08 4.86 -15.93
C GLN A 28 19.90 4.42 -14.72
N ARG A 29 20.85 3.51 -14.93
CA ARG A 29 21.82 3.16 -13.91
C ARG A 29 22.72 4.37 -13.64
N ARG A 30 22.64 4.93 -12.44
CA ARG A 30 23.52 6.03 -12.02
C ARG A 30 24.95 5.54 -11.82
N SER A 31 25.90 6.47 -11.92
CA SER A 31 27.33 6.20 -11.73
C SER A 31 27.63 5.69 -10.33
N LEU A 32 28.58 4.75 -10.24
CA LEU A 32 29.14 4.28 -8.98
C LEU A 32 30.43 5.05 -8.68
N TRP A 33 30.47 5.72 -7.53
CA TRP A 33 31.57 6.59 -7.15
C TRP A 33 32.33 6.03 -5.94
N ASN A 34 33.65 6.11 -6.00
CA ASN A 34 34.51 5.99 -4.81
C ASN A 34 34.94 7.39 -4.40
N ARG A 35 34.45 7.85 -3.23
CA ARG A 35 34.64 9.21 -2.71
C ARG A 35 34.84 9.18 -1.20
N ASN A 36 35.49 10.21 -0.70
CA ASN A 36 35.93 10.29 0.70
C ASN A 36 34.82 10.77 1.64
N TYR A 37 33.69 10.04 1.69
CA TYR A 37 32.61 10.29 2.65
C TYR A 37 32.86 9.48 3.93
N SER A 38 32.86 10.13 5.09
CA SER A 38 33.11 9.50 6.39
C SER A 38 32.21 8.29 6.65
N GLU A 39 30.95 8.38 6.24
CA GLU A 39 29.86 7.42 6.43
C GLU A 39 30.10 6.11 5.69
N THR A 40 30.94 6.12 4.65
CA THR A 40 31.29 4.92 3.87
C THR A 40 32.76 4.53 3.98
N ARG A 41 33.63 5.46 4.39
CA ARG A 41 35.07 5.22 4.60
C ARG A 41 35.39 4.60 5.96
N LEU A 42 34.76 5.09 7.02
CA LEU A 42 35.09 4.71 8.40
C LEU A 42 34.47 3.38 8.88
N PRO A 43 33.31 2.92 8.38
CA PRO A 43 32.75 1.65 8.84
C PRO A 43 33.69 0.46 8.62
N ALA A 44 33.76 -0.43 9.61
CA ALA A 44 34.47 -1.72 9.52
C ALA A 44 33.64 -2.81 8.79
N VAL A 45 32.48 -2.44 8.26
CA VAL A 45 31.55 -3.31 7.53
C VAL A 45 31.27 -2.71 6.14
N PRO A 46 30.81 -3.52 5.17
CA PRO A 46 30.40 -2.99 3.86
C PRO A 46 29.39 -1.84 4.02
N SER A 47 29.67 -0.71 3.39
CA SER A 47 28.88 0.53 3.53
C SER A 47 28.74 1.23 2.18
N MET A 48 27.60 1.89 1.97
CA MET A 48 27.30 2.67 0.77
C MET A 48 26.36 3.84 1.10
N ILE A 49 26.45 4.91 0.31
CA ILE A 49 25.44 5.97 0.22
C ILE A 49 24.64 5.77 -1.06
N LEU A 50 23.31 5.84 -0.96
CA LEU A 50 22.42 5.74 -2.11
C LEU A 50 21.79 7.09 -2.43
N GLU A 51 22.33 7.75 -3.46
CA GLU A 51 21.75 8.98 -4.02
C GLU A 51 20.74 8.65 -5.13
N LEU A 52 19.51 8.36 -4.73
CA LEU A 52 18.49 7.81 -5.64
C LEU A 52 17.86 8.84 -6.58
N LEU A 53 17.44 9.98 -6.03
CA LEU A 53 16.67 11.02 -6.73
C LEU A 53 17.40 12.35 -6.63
N SER A 54 17.22 13.23 -7.63
CA SER A 54 17.60 14.63 -7.52
C SER A 54 16.42 15.43 -6.99
N HIS A 55 16.55 15.98 -5.78
CA HIS A 55 15.52 16.83 -5.18
C HIS A 55 15.33 18.18 -5.90
N GLN A 56 16.23 18.53 -6.84
CA GLN A 56 16.07 19.68 -7.72
C GLN A 56 15.42 19.32 -9.06
N ASN A 57 15.18 18.03 -9.33
CA ASN A 57 14.54 17.56 -10.54
C ASN A 57 13.06 17.24 -10.27
N PHE A 58 12.18 17.96 -10.97
CA PHE A 58 10.75 17.81 -10.79
C PHE A 58 10.21 16.42 -11.16
N ALA A 59 10.75 15.79 -12.21
CA ALA A 59 10.32 14.44 -12.61
C ALA A 59 10.72 13.40 -11.56
N ASP A 60 11.92 13.52 -10.99
CA ASP A 60 12.37 12.70 -9.87
C ASP A 60 11.48 12.91 -8.63
N LEU A 61 11.11 14.16 -8.31
CA LEU A 61 10.24 14.44 -7.15
C LEU A 61 8.80 13.93 -7.34
N LYS A 62 8.27 13.85 -8.57
CA LYS A 62 6.98 13.19 -8.83
C LYS A 62 7.03 11.72 -8.37
N LEU A 63 8.12 11.02 -8.66
CA LEU A 63 8.35 9.66 -8.15
C LEU A 63 8.61 9.66 -6.63
N GLY A 64 9.39 10.64 -6.14
CA GLY A 64 9.68 10.81 -4.71
C GLY A 64 8.44 11.04 -3.85
N HIS A 65 7.34 11.55 -4.41
CA HIS A 65 6.06 11.69 -3.72
C HIS A 65 5.12 10.49 -3.91
N ASP A 66 5.36 9.59 -4.88
CA ASP A 66 4.52 8.42 -5.13
C ASP A 66 4.76 7.31 -4.07
N PRO A 67 3.75 6.95 -3.25
CA PRO A 67 3.88 5.85 -2.28
C PRO A 67 4.26 4.50 -2.90
N ARG A 68 3.81 4.20 -4.13
CA ARG A 68 4.13 2.94 -4.82
C ARG A 68 5.60 2.90 -5.24
N PHE A 69 6.16 4.05 -5.64
CA PHE A 69 7.59 4.17 -5.94
C PHE A 69 8.43 3.93 -4.69
N LYS A 70 8.05 4.55 -3.55
CA LYS A 70 8.73 4.33 -2.26
C LYS A 70 8.73 2.85 -1.85
N PHE A 71 7.59 2.17 -1.98
CA PHE A 71 7.51 0.73 -1.70
C PHE A 71 8.44 -0.08 -2.60
N THR A 72 8.40 0.17 -3.90
CA THR A 72 9.24 -0.52 -4.90
C THR A 72 10.73 -0.35 -4.60
N VAL A 73 11.15 0.88 -4.32
CA VAL A 73 12.53 1.22 -3.96
C VAL A 73 12.94 0.52 -2.66
N GLY A 74 12.14 0.66 -1.60
CA GLY A 74 12.44 0.06 -0.30
C GLY A 74 12.60 -1.46 -0.41
N ARG A 75 11.67 -2.12 -1.11
CA ARG A 75 11.73 -3.56 -1.40
C ARG A 75 12.95 -3.94 -2.24
N SER A 76 13.29 -3.16 -3.27
CA SER A 76 14.47 -3.41 -4.10
C SER A 76 15.79 -3.30 -3.32
N VAL A 77 15.92 -2.29 -2.45
CA VAL A 77 17.09 -2.13 -1.57
C VAL A 77 17.19 -3.32 -0.60
N TYR A 78 16.09 -3.67 0.07
CA TYR A 78 16.03 -4.85 0.93
C TYR A 78 16.48 -6.12 0.21
N LYS A 79 15.90 -6.43 -0.96
CA LYS A 79 16.26 -7.60 -1.76
C LYS A 79 17.74 -7.62 -2.11
N SER A 80 18.30 -6.47 -2.46
CA SER A 80 19.70 -6.36 -2.87
C SER A 80 20.65 -6.59 -1.69
N VAL A 81 20.36 -6.03 -0.52
CA VAL A 81 21.13 -6.23 0.72
C VAL A 81 21.05 -7.70 1.17
N LEU A 82 19.86 -8.30 1.15
CA LEU A 82 19.67 -9.72 1.47
C LEU A 82 20.51 -10.62 0.56
N LYS A 83 20.42 -10.42 -0.76
CA LYS A 83 21.20 -11.19 -1.75
C LYS A 83 22.70 -11.01 -1.57
N TYR A 84 23.13 -9.80 -1.25
CA TYR A 84 24.54 -9.52 -0.97
C TYR A 84 25.03 -10.32 0.24
N LEU A 85 24.31 -10.27 1.35
CA LEU A 85 24.67 -11.01 2.57
C LEU A 85 24.71 -12.52 2.31
N SER A 86 23.68 -13.07 1.68
CA SER A 86 23.62 -14.49 1.33
C SER A 86 24.76 -14.92 0.41
N THR A 87 25.12 -14.11 -0.58
CA THR A 87 26.27 -14.35 -1.46
C THR A 87 27.59 -14.34 -0.67
N MET A 88 27.74 -13.40 0.27
CA MET A 88 28.95 -13.28 1.09
C MET A 88 29.13 -14.46 2.06
N HIS A 89 28.03 -15.01 2.56
CA HIS A 89 28.02 -16.15 3.49
C HIS A 89 27.87 -17.52 2.82
N GLY A 90 27.64 -17.57 1.51
CA GLY A 90 27.42 -18.82 0.78
C GLY A 90 26.13 -19.53 1.21
N THR A 91 25.10 -18.76 1.58
CA THR A 91 23.81 -19.27 2.05
C THR A 91 22.70 -18.96 1.06
N ASP A 92 21.64 -19.76 1.09
CA ASP A 92 20.41 -19.45 0.35
C ASP A 92 19.70 -18.22 0.93
N TYR A 93 18.79 -17.64 0.15
CA TYR A 93 17.93 -16.55 0.60
C TYR A 93 16.46 -16.79 0.23
N VAL A 94 15.57 -16.20 1.00
CA VAL A 94 14.13 -16.13 0.72
C VAL A 94 13.69 -14.70 0.96
N VAL A 95 13.01 -14.10 -0.02
CA VAL A 95 12.44 -12.76 0.10
C VAL A 95 11.04 -12.83 0.71
N GLN A 96 10.66 -11.86 1.56
CA GLN A 96 9.30 -11.79 2.10
C GLN A 96 8.24 -11.68 0.98
N PRO A 97 7.03 -12.24 1.16
CA PRO A 97 6.00 -12.24 0.14
C PRO A 97 5.37 -10.86 -0.09
N LEU A 98 4.57 -10.75 -1.16
CA LEU A 98 3.70 -9.59 -1.40
C LEU A 98 2.40 -9.71 -0.59
N PRO A 99 1.69 -8.59 -0.32
CA PRO A 99 0.39 -8.60 0.33
C PRO A 99 -0.61 -9.47 -0.42
N VAL A 100 -1.56 -10.05 0.30
CA VAL A 100 -2.66 -10.81 -0.33
C VAL A 100 -3.58 -9.89 -1.12
N SER A 101 -4.30 -10.44 -2.09
CA SER A 101 -5.31 -9.74 -2.89
C SER A 101 -6.68 -10.37 -2.72
N ASN A 102 -7.72 -9.73 -3.25
CA ASN A 102 -9.09 -10.26 -3.28
C ASN A 102 -9.60 -10.68 -1.90
N PHE A 103 -9.24 -9.91 -0.86
CA PHE A 103 -9.67 -10.22 0.49
C PHE A 103 -11.19 -10.04 0.58
N ALA A 104 -11.87 -11.00 1.20
CA ALA A 104 -13.32 -10.99 1.36
C ALA A 104 -13.73 -11.73 2.63
N ILE A 105 -14.82 -11.25 3.24
CA ILE A 105 -15.49 -11.91 4.35
C ILE A 105 -16.87 -12.37 3.86
N HIS A 106 -17.18 -13.64 4.15
CA HIS A 106 -18.46 -14.26 3.85
C HIS A 106 -19.16 -14.65 5.15
N PRO A 107 -20.50 -14.68 5.18
CA PRO A 107 -21.22 -15.40 6.22
C PRO A 107 -20.73 -16.86 6.26
N GLY A 108 -20.44 -17.38 7.45
CA GLY A 108 -20.05 -18.77 7.62
C GLY A 108 -21.25 -19.72 7.54
N SER A 109 -20.98 -21.02 7.36
CA SER A 109 -22.03 -22.04 7.26
C SER A 109 -22.72 -22.32 8.61
N ARG A 110 -22.09 -21.94 9.73
CA ARG A 110 -22.63 -22.05 11.08
C ARG A 110 -23.01 -20.68 11.64
N LYS A 111 -23.92 -20.66 12.60
CA LYS A 111 -24.32 -19.44 13.30
C LYS A 111 -23.10 -18.81 14.01
N ASN A 112 -22.98 -17.48 13.93
CA ASN A 112 -21.87 -16.70 14.49
C ASN A 112 -20.50 -17.12 13.97
N THR A 113 -20.41 -17.46 12.68
CA THR A 113 -19.13 -17.70 12.02
C THR A 113 -18.97 -16.83 10.80
N PHE A 114 -17.73 -16.41 10.53
CA PHE A 114 -17.35 -15.72 9.31
C PHE A 114 -16.29 -16.55 8.58
N ARG A 115 -16.41 -16.63 7.26
CA ARG A 115 -15.44 -17.29 6.40
C ARG A 115 -14.66 -16.21 5.66
N LEU A 116 -13.39 -16.08 6.00
CA LEU A 116 -12.46 -15.12 5.42
C LEU A 116 -11.72 -15.82 4.28
N THR A 117 -11.60 -15.17 3.12
CA THR A 117 -10.90 -15.71 1.94
C THR A 117 -10.02 -14.64 1.29
N TRP A 118 -8.89 -15.04 0.72
CA TRP A 118 -7.98 -14.15 0.00
C TRP A 118 -7.23 -14.92 -1.10
N GLN A 119 -6.42 -14.22 -1.89
CA GLN A 119 -5.55 -14.82 -2.90
C GLN A 119 -4.08 -14.51 -2.61
N ALA A 120 -3.21 -15.50 -2.85
CA ALA A 120 -1.77 -15.30 -2.83
C ALA A 120 -1.34 -14.41 -3.99
N VAL A 121 -0.37 -13.53 -3.77
CA VAL A 121 0.20 -12.69 -4.83
C VAL A 121 1.63 -13.11 -5.12
N ASP A 122 1.88 -13.46 -6.37
CA ASP A 122 3.20 -13.83 -6.86
C ASP A 122 4.02 -12.60 -7.25
N ASP A 123 5.30 -12.58 -6.85
CA ASP A 123 6.27 -11.57 -7.30
C ASP A 123 7.02 -12.10 -8.55
N PRO A 124 6.71 -11.62 -9.77
CA PRO A 124 7.36 -12.12 -10.98
C PRO A 124 8.86 -11.76 -11.04
N LEU A 125 9.31 -10.76 -10.26
CA LEU A 125 10.71 -10.33 -10.20
C LEU A 125 11.50 -11.03 -9.09
N GLU A 126 10.83 -11.83 -8.27
CA GLU A 126 11.43 -12.52 -7.14
C GLU A 126 10.75 -13.86 -6.84
N PRO A 127 11.11 -14.94 -7.54
CA PRO A 127 10.50 -16.27 -7.38
C PRO A 127 10.60 -16.85 -5.97
N THR A 128 11.55 -16.40 -5.15
CA THR A 128 11.67 -16.87 -3.76
C THR A 128 10.60 -16.26 -2.83
N ALA A 129 9.91 -15.20 -3.26
CA ALA A 129 8.91 -14.49 -2.47
C ALA A 129 7.52 -15.15 -2.42
N LYS A 130 7.44 -16.47 -2.62
CA LYS A 130 6.17 -17.20 -2.54
C LYS A 130 5.67 -17.23 -1.09
N ALA A 131 4.37 -16.96 -0.92
CA ALA A 131 3.69 -17.17 0.36
C ALA A 131 3.68 -18.66 0.72
N GLN A 132 3.90 -18.97 1.99
CA GLN A 132 3.84 -20.34 2.52
C GLN A 132 2.69 -20.52 3.52
N GLN A 133 2.42 -19.46 4.29
CA GLN A 133 1.35 -19.38 5.27
C GLN A 133 0.85 -17.94 5.32
N TYR A 134 -0.15 -17.67 6.16
CA TYR A 134 -0.75 -16.36 6.36
C TYR A 134 -1.00 -16.10 7.83
N ILE A 135 -0.99 -14.84 8.24
CA ILE A 135 -1.41 -14.45 9.58
C ILE A 135 -2.69 -13.63 9.46
N VAL A 136 -3.75 -14.07 10.14
CA VAL A 136 -5.02 -13.35 10.25
C VAL A 136 -5.03 -12.58 11.56
N TYR A 137 -5.01 -11.26 11.48
CA TYR A 137 -5.14 -10.38 12.64
C TYR A 137 -6.59 -10.02 12.86
N THR A 138 -7.04 -10.05 14.10
CA THR A 138 -8.43 -9.72 14.48
C THR A 138 -8.46 -8.52 15.42
N ARG A 139 -9.39 -7.59 15.16
CA ARG A 139 -9.71 -6.46 16.03
C ARG A 139 -11.19 -6.51 16.40
N LEU A 140 -11.48 -6.33 17.68
CA LEU A 140 -12.84 -6.18 18.20
C LEU A 140 -13.18 -4.69 18.36
N GLY A 141 -14.25 -4.24 17.69
CA GLY A 141 -14.72 -2.85 17.79
C GLY A 141 -13.61 -1.82 17.48
N HIS A 142 -13.45 -0.83 18.36
CA HIS A 142 -12.42 0.22 18.26
C HIS A 142 -11.08 -0.17 18.94
N GLY A 143 -10.88 -1.44 19.30
CA GLY A 143 -9.67 -1.90 19.99
C GLY A 143 -8.43 -1.98 19.11
N GLY A 144 -7.35 -2.57 19.64
CA GLY A 144 -6.18 -2.95 18.83
C GLY A 144 -6.39 -4.28 18.10
N PHE A 145 -5.55 -4.55 17.10
CA PHE A 145 -5.42 -5.90 16.55
C PHE A 145 -4.72 -6.81 17.56
N ASP A 146 -5.09 -8.08 17.58
CA ASP A 146 -4.43 -9.14 18.33
C ASP A 146 -3.03 -9.47 17.78
N ASN A 147 -2.40 -10.53 18.32
CA ASN A 147 -1.10 -11.02 17.85
C ASN A 147 -1.20 -11.89 16.58
N GLY A 148 -2.38 -12.03 16.00
CA GLY A 148 -2.64 -12.81 14.80
C GLY A 148 -2.76 -14.33 15.02
N THR A 149 -3.43 -14.98 14.08
CA THR A 149 -3.55 -16.44 13.99
C THR A 149 -2.88 -16.93 12.72
N LEU A 150 -1.92 -17.86 12.84
CA LEU A 150 -1.22 -18.45 11.70
C LEU A 150 -2.10 -19.50 10.99
N VAL A 151 -2.27 -19.34 9.69
CA VAL A 151 -3.14 -20.14 8.81
C VAL A 151 -2.33 -20.66 7.63
N ARG A 152 -2.56 -21.91 7.20
CA ARG A 152 -1.82 -22.51 6.07
C ARG A 152 -2.47 -22.31 4.70
N GLY A 153 -3.80 -22.22 4.67
CA GLY A 153 -4.56 -22.01 3.43
C GLY A 153 -4.88 -20.55 3.20
N THR A 154 -5.60 -20.29 2.11
CA THR A 154 -6.13 -18.97 1.76
C THR A 154 -7.56 -18.73 2.25
N GLU A 155 -7.94 -19.46 3.30
CA GLU A 155 -9.24 -19.40 3.94
C GLU A 155 -9.07 -19.56 5.46
N TYR A 156 -9.89 -18.83 6.22
CA TYR A 156 -9.98 -18.96 7.67
C TYR A 156 -11.43 -18.81 8.14
N ILE A 157 -11.86 -19.71 9.04
CA ILE A 157 -13.17 -19.63 9.68
C ILE A 157 -12.99 -19.03 11.07
N PHE A 158 -13.60 -17.88 11.29
CA PHE A 158 -13.62 -17.20 12.57
C PHE A 158 -14.95 -17.45 13.30
N GLU A 159 -14.87 -17.85 14.57
CA GLU A 159 -16.03 -17.96 15.44
C GLU A 159 -16.21 -16.66 16.22
N ALA A 160 -17.30 -15.96 15.92
CA ALA A 160 -17.61 -14.64 16.46
C ALA A 160 -18.52 -14.74 17.68
N GLU A 161 -18.35 -13.80 18.62
CA GLU A 161 -19.38 -13.58 19.62
C GLU A 161 -20.57 -12.82 18.99
N PRO A 162 -21.82 -13.19 19.33
CA PRO A 162 -23.00 -12.56 18.76
C PRO A 162 -23.06 -11.06 19.11
N GLY A 163 -23.35 -10.22 18.11
CA GLY A 163 -23.63 -8.81 18.34
C GLY A 163 -22.41 -7.90 18.40
N LEU A 164 -21.22 -8.40 18.09
CA LEU A 164 -19.98 -7.63 18.03
C LEU A 164 -19.50 -7.41 16.59
N VAL A 165 -18.84 -6.28 16.34
CA VAL A 165 -18.18 -5.99 15.07
C VAL A 165 -16.72 -6.42 15.15
N TYR A 166 -16.31 -7.27 14.22
CA TYR A 166 -14.92 -7.70 14.07
C TYR A 166 -14.33 -7.07 12.82
N SER A 167 -13.05 -6.72 12.89
CA SER A 167 -12.26 -6.29 11.73
C SER A 167 -11.04 -7.19 11.59
N PHE A 168 -10.62 -7.41 10.36
CA PHE A 168 -9.56 -8.34 10.02
C PHE A 168 -8.62 -7.73 9.01
N LYS A 169 -7.35 -8.10 9.11
CA LYS A 169 -6.36 -7.94 8.04
C LYS A 169 -5.53 -9.19 7.94
N VAL A 170 -5.01 -9.46 6.75
CA VAL A 170 -4.24 -10.68 6.47
C VAL A 170 -2.88 -10.29 5.93
N THR A 171 -1.83 -10.95 6.42
CA THR A 171 -0.48 -10.88 5.85
C THR A 171 -0.07 -12.24 5.33
N ALA A 172 0.72 -12.25 4.26
CA ALA A 172 1.39 -13.46 3.78
C ALA A 172 2.72 -13.61 4.50
N VAL A 173 3.13 -14.85 4.80
CA VAL A 173 4.40 -15.15 5.43
C VAL A 173 5.13 -16.28 4.73
N ASN A 174 6.46 -16.19 4.74
CA ASN A 174 7.38 -17.27 4.38
C ASN A 174 8.65 -17.17 5.23
N LYS A 175 9.66 -17.99 4.94
CA LYS A 175 10.95 -17.95 5.66
C LYS A 175 11.70 -16.62 5.54
N GLY A 176 11.37 -15.79 4.55
CA GLY A 176 11.95 -14.47 4.31
C GLY A 176 11.31 -13.33 5.09
N GLY A 177 10.15 -13.56 5.71
CA GLY A 177 9.44 -12.59 6.53
C GLY A 177 7.95 -12.51 6.22
N GLU A 178 7.38 -11.37 6.59
CA GLU A 178 5.95 -11.06 6.51
C GLU A 178 5.70 -9.93 5.50
N SER A 179 4.59 -10.02 4.74
CA SER A 179 4.20 -8.99 3.78
C SER A 179 3.65 -7.73 4.48
N PHE A 180 3.41 -6.68 3.70
CA PHE A 180 2.48 -5.64 4.14
C PHE A 180 1.06 -6.25 4.29
N PRO A 181 0.20 -5.67 5.14
CA PRO A 181 -1.15 -6.19 5.32
C PRO A 181 -2.03 -5.95 4.09
N SER A 182 -3.08 -6.76 3.97
CA SER A 182 -4.26 -6.41 3.18
C SER A 182 -4.91 -5.11 3.69
N GLU A 183 -5.90 -4.62 2.96
CA GLU A 183 -6.89 -3.73 3.55
C GLU A 183 -7.60 -4.37 4.77
N ILE A 184 -8.25 -3.54 5.57
CA ILE A 184 -8.99 -3.98 6.75
C ILE A 184 -10.46 -4.12 6.39
N LEU A 185 -10.95 -5.34 6.51
CA LEU A 185 -12.35 -5.68 6.28
C LEU A 185 -13.05 -5.94 7.60
N SER A 186 -14.33 -5.60 7.69
CA SER A 186 -15.16 -5.78 8.88
C SER A 186 -16.40 -6.64 8.62
N ALA A 187 -16.88 -7.31 9.66
CA ALA A 187 -18.10 -8.09 9.62
C ALA A 187 -18.85 -8.05 10.97
N TYR A 188 -20.16 -8.28 10.87
CA TYR A 188 -21.10 -8.27 11.98
C TYR A 188 -22.29 -9.16 11.68
N GLN A 189 -22.71 -9.95 12.68
CA GLN A 189 -23.93 -10.74 12.59
C GLN A 189 -24.98 -10.21 13.58
N ALA A 190 -26.11 -9.73 13.04
CA ALA A 190 -27.24 -9.31 13.85
C ALA A 190 -27.95 -10.49 14.52
N LYS A 191 -28.45 -10.28 15.75
CA LYS A 191 -29.21 -11.31 16.50
C LYS A 191 -30.47 -11.79 15.76
N LYS A 192 -31.13 -10.88 15.04
CA LYS A 192 -32.31 -11.13 14.20
C LYS A 192 -32.13 -10.39 12.87
N SER A 193 -31.37 -10.97 11.97
CA SER A 193 -31.02 -10.35 10.70
C SER A 193 -32.15 -10.51 9.67
N LYS A 194 -32.47 -9.42 8.96
CA LYS A 194 -33.37 -9.39 7.79
C LYS A 194 -32.64 -9.68 6.49
N GLY A 195 -31.30 -9.66 6.52
CA GLY A 195 -30.42 -9.81 5.37
C GLY A 195 -29.00 -9.39 5.70
N THR A 196 -28.04 -9.77 4.86
CA THR A 196 -26.64 -9.36 5.00
C THR A 196 -26.34 -8.30 3.95
N ILE A 197 -25.87 -7.13 4.38
CA ILE A 197 -25.39 -6.09 3.49
C ILE A 197 -23.93 -6.39 3.14
N LEU A 198 -23.57 -6.25 1.86
CA LEU A 198 -22.18 -6.30 1.44
C LEU A 198 -21.60 -4.89 1.45
N ILE A 199 -20.48 -4.69 2.11
CA ILE A 199 -19.68 -3.47 1.99
C ILE A 199 -18.49 -3.77 1.07
N VAL A 200 -18.37 -3.06 -0.04
CA VAL A 200 -17.26 -3.19 -0.98
C VAL A 200 -16.31 -2.02 -0.74
N ASN A 201 -15.08 -2.29 -0.30
CA ASN A 201 -14.05 -1.29 -0.20
C ASN A 201 -13.29 -1.22 -1.54
N GLY A 202 -13.50 -0.14 -2.28
CA GLY A 202 -12.74 0.17 -3.50
C GLY A 202 -11.93 1.45 -3.37
N PHE A 203 -11.65 1.90 -2.14
CA PHE A 203 -10.83 3.09 -1.90
C PHE A 203 -9.37 2.70 -1.63
N ASP A 204 -8.65 2.40 -2.71
CA ASP A 204 -7.24 1.95 -2.67
C ASP A 204 -6.26 2.99 -3.18
N ARG A 205 -6.77 4.21 -3.38
CA ARG A 205 -5.98 5.29 -3.94
C ARG A 205 -4.81 5.62 -3.02
N LEU A 206 -3.62 5.46 -3.57
CA LEU A 206 -2.37 6.06 -3.12
C LEU A 206 -1.84 6.96 -4.24
N SER A 207 -1.39 8.15 -3.89
CA SER A 207 -0.84 9.11 -4.87
C SER A 207 0.01 10.18 -4.21
N GLY A 208 0.96 10.74 -4.98
CA GLY A 208 1.58 12.02 -4.65
C GLY A 208 0.62 13.20 -4.88
N PRO A 209 1.03 14.43 -4.55
CA PRO A 209 0.25 15.64 -4.81
C PRO A 209 -0.09 15.86 -6.28
N ALA A 210 -1.14 16.63 -6.53
CA ALA A 210 -1.38 17.20 -7.85
C ALA A 210 -0.17 18.01 -8.31
N THR A 211 0.08 17.96 -9.61
CA THR A 211 1.20 18.66 -10.24
C THR A 211 0.71 19.78 -11.14
N VAL A 212 1.37 20.92 -11.08
CA VAL A 212 1.27 21.96 -12.10
C VAL A 212 2.48 21.80 -13.02
N GLU A 213 2.25 21.58 -14.31
CA GLU A 213 3.32 21.40 -15.28
C GLU A 213 2.95 22.04 -16.62
N SER A 214 3.61 23.14 -16.94
CA SER A 214 3.49 23.86 -18.22
C SER A 214 4.86 24.41 -18.64
N PRO A 215 4.97 25.04 -19.83
CA PRO A 215 6.20 25.73 -20.22
C PRO A 215 6.64 26.83 -19.24
N PHE A 216 5.71 27.39 -18.46
CA PHE A 216 5.97 28.52 -17.56
C PHE A 216 5.84 28.17 -16.08
N LEU A 217 5.04 27.16 -15.73
CA LEU A 217 4.73 26.78 -14.36
C LEU A 217 5.18 25.36 -14.05
N GLN A 218 5.68 25.14 -12.84
CA GLN A 218 6.11 23.84 -12.34
C GLN A 218 5.93 23.75 -10.82
N GLY A 219 5.38 22.65 -10.33
CA GLY A 219 5.31 22.42 -8.88
C GLY A 219 4.26 21.42 -8.45
N PHE A 220 4.10 21.35 -7.13
CA PHE A 220 3.11 20.52 -6.46
C PHE A 220 2.04 21.41 -5.84
N ASP A 221 0.78 21.17 -6.18
CA ASP A 221 -0.36 21.96 -5.71
C ASP A 221 -1.18 21.17 -4.70
N LEU A 222 -0.82 21.35 -3.43
CA LEU A 222 -1.50 20.71 -2.30
C LEU A 222 -2.96 21.19 -2.13
N ASN A 223 -3.33 22.35 -2.67
CA ASN A 223 -4.70 22.87 -2.57
C ASN A 223 -5.64 22.16 -3.55
N THR A 224 -5.12 21.81 -4.74
CA THR A 224 -5.87 21.04 -5.73
C THR A 224 -5.98 19.56 -5.34
N ASP A 225 -4.86 18.96 -4.91
CA ASP A 225 -4.84 17.63 -4.31
C ASP A 225 -3.53 17.44 -3.52
N PRO A 226 -3.57 17.25 -2.20
CA PRO A 226 -2.37 16.97 -1.40
C PRO A 226 -1.78 15.58 -1.66
N GLY A 227 -2.47 14.74 -2.44
CA GLY A 227 -2.15 13.34 -2.60
C GLY A 227 -2.72 12.51 -1.45
N ILE A 228 -2.53 11.20 -1.53
CA ILE A 228 -2.98 10.25 -0.53
C ILE A 228 -1.81 9.33 -0.18
N PRO A 229 -1.10 9.59 0.93
CA PRO A 229 0.00 8.74 1.36
C PRO A 229 -0.51 7.40 1.91
N TYR A 230 0.40 6.44 2.06
CA TYR A 230 0.12 5.19 2.76
C TYR A 230 0.08 5.45 4.27
N ILE A 231 -1.10 5.31 4.89
CA ILE A 231 -1.39 5.56 6.32
C ILE A 231 -1.22 7.03 6.75
N ASN A 232 -0.02 7.60 6.59
CA ASN A 232 0.29 9.02 6.85
C ASN A 232 1.63 9.42 6.23
N THR A 233 1.94 10.73 6.23
CA THR A 233 3.25 11.24 5.81
C THR A 233 3.66 12.50 6.58
N PRO A 234 4.95 12.65 6.93
CA PRO A 234 5.52 13.91 7.42
C PRO A 234 6.14 14.77 6.29
N ALA A 235 5.95 14.41 5.03
CA ALA A 235 6.80 14.88 3.92
C ALA A 235 6.55 16.33 3.43
N PHE A 236 5.71 17.13 4.10
CA PHE A 236 5.33 18.45 3.63
C PHE A 236 5.73 19.54 4.62
N CYS A 237 6.40 20.58 4.12
CA CYS A 237 6.61 21.81 4.87
C CYS A 237 5.39 22.73 4.81
N GLY A 238 4.78 22.87 3.63
CA GLY A 238 3.61 23.71 3.40
C GLY A 238 3.22 23.76 1.94
N THR A 239 2.19 24.53 1.63
CA THR A 239 1.73 24.80 0.26
C THR A 239 2.80 25.52 -0.54
N GLN A 240 3.06 25.07 -1.77
CA GLN A 240 3.97 25.75 -2.69
C GLN A 240 3.36 27.09 -3.12
N GLN A 241 4.12 28.17 -3.02
CA GLN A 241 3.67 29.54 -3.30
C GLN A 241 4.21 30.07 -4.64
N SER A 242 5.34 29.54 -5.10
CA SER A 242 5.98 29.97 -6.34
C SER A 242 6.16 28.82 -7.31
N PHE A 243 5.49 28.91 -8.46
CA PHE A 243 5.49 27.91 -9.53
C PHE A 243 6.27 28.38 -10.77
N ASP A 244 6.78 29.61 -10.79
CA ASP A 244 7.40 30.24 -11.95
C ASP A 244 8.74 29.58 -12.30
N ARG A 245 8.78 28.88 -13.45
CA ARG A 245 9.98 28.17 -13.94
C ARG A 245 11.15 29.09 -14.23
N SER A 246 10.91 30.37 -14.54
CA SER A 246 11.98 31.34 -14.80
C SER A 246 12.79 31.69 -13.54
N ARG A 247 12.29 31.27 -12.37
CA ARG A 247 12.89 31.56 -11.06
C ARG A 247 13.60 30.36 -10.43
N ILE A 248 13.91 29.34 -11.24
CA ILE A 248 14.71 28.19 -10.80
C ILE A 248 16.06 28.65 -10.24
N GLY A 249 16.50 28.02 -9.15
CA GLY A 249 17.78 28.32 -8.49
C GLY A 249 17.80 29.58 -7.61
N ARG A 250 16.68 30.30 -7.46
CA ARG A 250 16.59 31.42 -6.51
C ARG A 250 16.19 30.90 -5.12
N GLU A 251 16.94 31.28 -4.08
CA GLU A 251 16.71 30.80 -2.70
C GLU A 251 15.83 31.74 -1.84
N THR A 252 15.11 32.66 -2.48
CA THR A 252 14.22 33.61 -1.78
C THR A 252 12.75 33.23 -1.99
N LYS A 253 11.82 33.95 -1.36
CA LYS A 253 10.36 33.72 -1.49
C LYS A 253 9.80 33.72 -2.92
N VAL A 254 10.57 34.23 -3.87
CA VAL A 254 10.20 34.25 -5.29
C VAL A 254 10.70 33.01 -6.04
N GLY A 255 11.59 32.21 -5.48
CA GLY A 255 12.19 31.06 -6.14
C GLY A 255 11.20 29.95 -6.44
N LEU A 256 11.43 29.24 -7.54
CA LEU A 256 10.63 28.06 -7.88
C LEU A 256 10.64 27.04 -6.73
N GLY A 257 9.47 26.56 -6.33
CA GLY A 257 9.34 25.56 -5.27
C GLY A 257 9.30 26.14 -3.86
N TYR A 258 9.42 27.47 -3.69
CA TYR A 258 9.26 28.09 -2.38
C TYR A 258 7.87 27.76 -1.81
N SER A 259 7.84 27.25 -0.57
CA SER A 259 6.63 26.86 0.15
C SER A 259 6.50 27.60 1.47
N GLY A 260 5.31 27.51 2.07
CA GLY A 260 5.14 27.79 3.49
C GLY A 260 5.77 26.71 4.38
N SER A 261 5.57 26.88 5.69
CA SER A 261 6.07 26.01 6.76
C SER A 261 4.95 25.52 7.71
N GLU A 262 3.69 25.74 7.37
CA GLU A 262 2.52 25.47 8.21
C GLU A 262 2.25 23.99 8.48
N LEU A 263 2.84 23.09 7.68
CA LEU A 263 2.75 21.63 7.82
C LEU A 263 4.01 21.02 8.44
N GLU A 264 5.05 21.81 8.72
CA GLU A 264 6.24 21.31 9.39
C GLU A 264 5.89 20.70 10.77
N GLY A 265 6.44 19.51 11.04
CA GLY A 265 6.15 18.77 12.26
C GLY A 265 4.74 18.14 12.33
N ARG A 266 3.94 18.22 11.26
CA ARG A 266 2.62 17.56 11.18
C ARG A 266 2.73 16.19 10.51
N LEU A 267 1.91 15.25 10.97
CA LEU A 267 1.62 14.02 10.23
C LEU A 267 0.31 14.22 9.46
N ILE A 268 0.41 14.19 8.13
CA ILE A 268 -0.75 14.29 7.25
C ILE A 268 -1.36 12.91 7.07
N ALA A 269 -2.66 12.79 7.33
CA ALA A 269 -3.38 11.53 7.23
C ALA A 269 -3.39 11.01 5.79
N GLY A 270 -3.23 9.70 5.64
CA GLY A 270 -3.28 8.99 4.39
C GLY A 270 -4.46 8.02 4.30
N ASN A 271 -4.35 7.09 3.35
CA ASN A 271 -5.29 6.00 3.25
C ASN A 271 -5.04 5.02 4.40
N THR A 272 -6.06 4.80 5.24
CA THR A 272 -6.00 3.88 6.39
C THR A 272 -6.47 2.47 6.05
N PHE A 273 -7.13 2.30 4.89
CA PHE A 273 -7.73 1.05 4.43
C PHE A 273 -8.71 0.41 5.41
N ASP A 274 -9.32 1.21 6.30
CA ASP A 274 -10.16 0.76 7.43
C ASP A 274 -11.56 1.39 7.41
N TYR A 275 -12.09 1.59 6.21
CA TYR A 275 -13.37 2.24 6.00
C TYR A 275 -14.59 1.32 6.23
N PRO A 276 -14.55 0.00 5.92
CA PRO A 276 -15.66 -0.90 6.19
C PRO A 276 -16.12 -0.92 7.65
N PHE A 277 -15.21 -0.71 8.60
CA PHE A 277 -15.55 -0.62 10.00
C PHE A 277 -16.52 0.54 10.29
N ILE A 278 -16.26 1.73 9.71
CA ILE A 278 -17.06 2.93 9.93
C ILE A 278 -18.48 2.76 9.34
N HIS A 279 -18.56 2.29 8.10
CA HIS A 279 -19.82 2.02 7.42
C HIS A 279 -20.61 0.91 8.13
N GLY A 280 -19.92 -0.17 8.49
CA GLY A 280 -20.49 -1.28 9.25
C GLY A 280 -21.04 -0.85 10.61
N LYS A 281 -20.37 0.06 11.33
CA LYS A 281 -20.89 0.63 12.58
C LYS A 281 -22.19 1.41 12.38
N ALA A 282 -22.35 2.13 11.26
CA ALA A 282 -23.60 2.81 10.93
C ALA A 282 -24.73 1.78 10.65
N ILE A 283 -24.45 0.74 9.86
CA ILE A 283 -25.40 -0.36 9.59
C ILE A 283 -25.80 -1.07 10.89
N GLN A 284 -24.83 -1.37 11.77
CA GLN A 284 -25.08 -1.97 13.07
C GLN A 284 -26.03 -1.11 13.91
N ALA A 285 -25.84 0.21 13.92
CA ALA A 285 -26.64 1.14 14.71
C ALA A 285 -28.10 1.22 14.25
N THR A 286 -28.38 1.09 12.94
CA THR A 286 -29.75 0.98 12.41
C THR A 286 -30.45 -0.27 12.92
N GLY A 287 -29.71 -1.36 13.12
CA GLY A 287 -30.21 -2.64 13.60
C GLY A 287 -30.97 -3.44 12.54
N GLY A 288 -31.10 -4.75 12.79
CA GLY A 288 -31.88 -5.65 11.94
C GLY A 288 -31.16 -6.14 10.67
N TYR A 289 -29.92 -5.74 10.40
CA TYR A 289 -29.11 -6.25 9.30
C TYR A 289 -27.75 -6.74 9.79
N SER A 290 -27.26 -7.81 9.18
CA SER A 290 -25.86 -8.23 9.27
C SER A 290 -25.07 -7.48 8.20
N PHE A 291 -23.75 -7.45 8.31
CA PHE A 291 -22.90 -7.05 7.19
C PHE A 291 -21.62 -7.87 7.14
N VAL A 292 -21.08 -7.97 5.94
CA VAL A 292 -19.72 -8.44 5.67
C VAL A 292 -19.08 -7.47 4.69
N SER A 293 -17.78 -7.55 4.50
CA SER A 293 -17.09 -6.69 3.55
C SER A 293 -16.08 -7.44 2.70
N CYS A 294 -15.73 -6.83 1.56
CA CYS A 294 -14.76 -7.34 0.61
C CYS A 294 -14.03 -6.19 -0.09
N SER A 295 -12.86 -6.49 -0.63
CA SER A 295 -12.16 -5.69 -1.63
C SER A 295 -13.00 -5.57 -2.92
N ASP A 296 -12.82 -4.49 -3.67
CA ASP A 296 -13.39 -4.35 -5.01
C ASP A 296 -12.84 -5.43 -5.96
N GLU A 297 -11.56 -5.80 -5.86
CA GLU A 297 -11.00 -6.85 -6.72
C GLU A 297 -11.68 -8.20 -6.47
N ALA A 298 -12.10 -8.51 -5.24
CA ALA A 298 -12.86 -9.74 -4.97
C ALA A 298 -14.19 -9.77 -5.75
N VAL A 299 -14.82 -8.62 -5.97
CA VAL A 299 -16.02 -8.49 -6.81
C VAL A 299 -15.66 -8.58 -8.28
N GLU A 300 -14.67 -7.81 -8.74
CA GLU A 300 -14.27 -7.75 -10.16
C GLU A 300 -13.78 -9.11 -10.69
N ASN A 301 -13.07 -9.88 -9.86
CA ASN A 301 -12.57 -11.21 -10.22
C ASN A 301 -13.59 -12.34 -9.94
N GLY A 302 -14.80 -12.00 -9.49
CA GLY A 302 -15.89 -12.96 -9.31
C GLY A 302 -15.79 -13.86 -8.07
N PHE A 303 -14.91 -13.54 -7.12
CA PHE A 303 -14.84 -14.23 -5.82
C PHE A 303 -15.99 -13.86 -4.88
N VAL A 304 -16.60 -12.69 -5.10
CA VAL A 304 -17.82 -12.21 -4.44
C VAL A 304 -18.80 -11.75 -5.51
N ARG A 305 -20.06 -12.19 -5.43
CA ARG A 305 -21.11 -11.76 -6.37
C ARG A 305 -22.05 -10.79 -5.69
N LEU A 306 -22.23 -9.60 -6.26
CA LEU A 306 -23.14 -8.59 -5.73
C LEU A 306 -24.57 -9.13 -5.55
N ALA A 307 -25.05 -9.92 -6.51
CA ALA A 307 -26.40 -10.50 -6.52
C ALA A 307 -26.70 -11.48 -5.37
N ASP A 308 -25.68 -11.95 -4.64
CA ASP A 308 -25.88 -12.78 -3.44
C ASP A 308 -26.32 -11.96 -2.22
N TYR A 309 -26.31 -10.62 -2.33
CA TYR A 309 -26.64 -9.68 -1.26
C TYR A 309 -27.79 -8.75 -1.68
N PRO A 310 -28.78 -8.47 -0.80
CA PRO A 310 -29.88 -7.56 -1.11
C PRO A 310 -29.48 -6.08 -1.19
N ILE A 311 -28.36 -5.71 -0.55
CA ILE A 311 -27.84 -4.33 -0.53
C ILE A 311 -26.32 -4.42 -0.63
N ALA A 312 -25.74 -3.57 -1.49
CA ALA A 312 -24.30 -3.34 -1.59
C ALA A 312 -23.98 -1.86 -1.29
N ASP A 313 -23.03 -1.63 -0.39
CA ASP A 313 -22.47 -0.34 -0.02
C ASP A 313 -21.05 -0.23 -0.60
N LEU A 314 -20.87 0.60 -1.63
CA LEU A 314 -19.59 0.76 -2.32
C LEU A 314 -18.83 1.99 -1.79
N ILE A 315 -17.71 1.75 -1.13
CA ILE A 315 -16.82 2.77 -0.60
C ILE A 315 -15.79 3.14 -1.66
N PHE A 316 -15.83 4.37 -2.15
CA PHE A 316 -14.89 4.87 -3.14
C PHE A 316 -14.07 6.08 -2.68
N GLY A 317 -14.42 6.65 -1.52
CA GLY A 317 -13.65 7.70 -0.86
C GLY A 317 -13.22 8.83 -1.78
N ALA A 318 -11.92 9.15 -1.76
CA ALA A 318 -11.29 10.13 -2.65
C ALA A 318 -10.60 9.48 -3.86
N ASP A 319 -11.01 8.26 -4.25
CA ASP A 319 -10.53 7.65 -5.48
C ASP A 319 -10.99 8.49 -6.68
N ARG A 320 -10.07 8.69 -7.62
CA ARG A 320 -10.27 9.51 -8.83
C ARG A 320 -10.38 8.67 -10.09
N ARG A 321 -10.16 7.36 -9.97
CA ARG A 321 -10.33 6.44 -11.10
C ARG A 321 -11.82 6.26 -11.36
N PRO A 322 -12.30 6.24 -12.61
CA PRO A 322 -13.64 5.72 -12.86
C PRO A 322 -13.69 4.25 -12.42
N PHE A 323 -14.89 3.74 -12.14
CA PHE A 323 -15.08 2.31 -11.99
C PHE A 323 -14.51 1.57 -13.21
N SER A 324 -13.91 0.41 -13.01
CA SER A 324 -13.49 -0.42 -14.12
C SER A 324 -14.70 -0.80 -14.98
N ASN A 325 -14.49 -1.11 -16.26
CA ASN A 325 -15.58 -1.56 -17.13
C ASN A 325 -16.29 -2.79 -16.55
N THR A 326 -15.54 -3.69 -15.91
CA THR A 326 -16.08 -4.87 -15.23
C THR A 326 -17.00 -4.48 -14.09
N LEU A 327 -16.54 -3.61 -13.18
CA LEU A 327 -17.34 -3.16 -12.04
C LEU A 327 -18.58 -2.37 -12.49
N GLN A 328 -18.46 -1.53 -13.52
CA GLN A 328 -19.61 -0.83 -14.11
C GLN A 328 -20.68 -1.80 -14.61
N GLN A 329 -20.28 -2.87 -15.31
CA GLN A 329 -21.20 -3.90 -15.80
C GLN A 329 -21.86 -4.64 -14.63
N LEU A 330 -21.07 -5.04 -13.62
CA LEU A 330 -21.58 -5.74 -12.44
C LEU A 330 -22.59 -4.89 -11.65
N ILE A 331 -22.31 -3.60 -11.44
CA ILE A 331 -23.23 -2.67 -10.77
C ILE A 331 -24.49 -2.47 -11.62
N THR A 332 -24.35 -2.31 -12.94
CA THR A 332 -25.49 -2.13 -13.83
C THR A 332 -26.42 -3.34 -13.77
N SER A 333 -25.88 -4.56 -13.84
CA SER A 333 -26.66 -5.79 -13.70
C SER A 333 -27.26 -5.97 -12.31
N TYR A 334 -26.60 -5.51 -11.26
CA TYR A 334 -27.11 -5.56 -9.89
C TYR A 334 -28.32 -4.64 -9.67
N CYS A 335 -28.40 -3.53 -10.39
CA CYS A 335 -29.49 -2.55 -10.28
C CYS A 335 -30.70 -2.84 -11.19
N GLN A 336 -30.66 -3.89 -12.00
CA GLN A 336 -31.78 -4.32 -12.87
C GLN A 336 -32.75 -5.23 -12.12
#